data_AF-A0A519QBQ9-F1
#
_entry.id   AF-A0A519QBQ9-F1
#
_cell.length_a   1.000
_cell.length_b   1.000
_cell.length_c   1.000
_cell.angle_alpha   90.00
_cell.angle_beta   90.00
_cell.angle_gamma   90.00
#
_symmetry.space_group_name_H-M   'P 1'
#
loop_
_entity.id
_entity.type
_entity.pdbx_description
1 polymer ?
#
loop_
_entity_poly.entity_id
_entity_poly.type
_entity_poly.pdbx_seq_one_letter_code
_entity_poly.pdbx_strand_id
1 'polypeptide(L)'
;MSLLDLLLSHAQPGYERGLAVIAQRWVQMMGAAAFEGAELDGAVETALCFAEHGAKGQQTAILAGDLSSLVWWCGAQMDAARQARLGRAVRATAGATFDALRFPDTPMPVPPRRRTLWTAALQSPHHSPSRGAADLAAAILADPEVERLDLYHSGPVAEPMKAYLVERLGDAAGRVTLIPTDSENHWSSVIDRGPAIHHVWCDYAARLHLALAARMGPVTMYACGDQPPMQYADAYWFYHRPEYIARRWADEGAPAGFAHRYVETAAGPHNPALQAPPQGRRETYGLPADKVVVATVGNRLAVDFDQAFVDGMGAQLTANPDL
;
A
#
# COMPACT_ATOMS: atom_id res chain seq x y z
N MET A 1 19.28 -25.45 -12.16
CA MET A 1 18.71 -24.14 -12.56
C MET A 1 18.69 -23.26 -11.33
N SER A 2 19.16 -22.01 -11.41
CA SER A 2 19.12 -21.10 -10.24
C SER A 2 17.70 -20.58 -10.01
N LEU A 3 17.41 -20.01 -8.83
CA LEU A 3 16.13 -19.35 -8.58
C LEU A 3 15.87 -18.21 -9.58
N LEU A 4 16.89 -17.45 -9.97
CA LEU A 4 16.74 -16.39 -10.95
C LEU A 4 16.34 -16.94 -12.32
N ASP A 5 17.01 -18.00 -12.78
CA ASP A 5 16.68 -18.64 -14.07
C ASP A 5 15.24 -19.17 -14.06
N LEU A 6 14.81 -19.76 -12.93
CA LEU A 6 13.44 -20.22 -12.74
C LEU A 6 12.44 -19.07 -12.89
N LEU A 7 12.65 -17.96 -12.18
CA LEU A 7 11.75 -16.80 -12.23
C LEU A 7 11.71 -16.18 -13.63
N LEU A 8 12.87 -16.03 -14.28
CA LEU A 8 12.97 -15.46 -15.63
C LEU A 8 12.29 -16.34 -16.69
N SER A 9 12.30 -17.66 -16.54
CA SER A 9 11.61 -18.57 -17.47
C SER A 9 10.09 -18.39 -17.50
N HIS A 10 9.50 -17.73 -16.49
CA HIS A 10 8.07 -17.43 -16.38
C HIS A 10 7.76 -15.93 -16.51
N ALA A 11 8.78 -15.09 -16.65
CA ALA A 11 8.64 -13.65 -16.55
C ALA A 11 7.92 -13.05 -17.75
N GLN A 12 7.02 -12.11 -17.48
CA GLN A 12 6.60 -11.13 -18.47
C GLN A 12 7.80 -10.20 -18.82
N PRO A 13 7.87 -9.65 -20.04
CA PRO A 13 8.95 -8.76 -20.44
C PRO A 13 9.06 -7.50 -19.55
N GLY A 14 10.28 -7.10 -19.20
CA GLY A 14 10.56 -5.83 -18.50
C GLY A 14 10.62 -5.91 -16.98
N TYR A 15 10.46 -7.10 -16.39
CA TYR A 15 10.52 -7.32 -14.93
C TYR A 15 11.84 -7.96 -14.45
N GLU A 16 12.81 -8.15 -15.34
CA GLU A 16 14.03 -8.93 -15.10
C GLU A 16 14.82 -8.41 -13.89
N ARG A 17 14.94 -7.08 -13.77
CA ARG A 17 15.61 -6.44 -12.64
C ARG A 17 14.87 -6.68 -11.32
N GLY A 18 13.54 -6.63 -11.33
CA GLY A 18 12.72 -6.89 -10.15
C GLY A 18 12.87 -8.34 -9.69
N LEU A 19 12.86 -9.28 -10.64
CA LEU A 19 13.03 -10.70 -10.37
C LEU A 19 14.44 -11.05 -9.88
N ALA A 20 15.48 -10.40 -10.41
CA ALA A 20 16.84 -10.52 -9.90
C ALA A 20 16.94 -10.12 -8.42
N VAL A 21 16.27 -9.03 -8.05
CA VAL A 21 16.22 -8.56 -6.67
C VAL A 21 15.45 -9.54 -5.78
N ILE A 22 14.29 -10.05 -6.22
CA ILE A 22 13.52 -11.07 -5.48
C ILE A 22 14.38 -12.32 -5.27
N ALA A 23 14.96 -12.87 -6.35
CA ALA A 23 15.78 -14.07 -6.28
C ALA A 23 16.96 -13.90 -5.32
N GLN A 24 17.68 -12.78 -5.40
CA GLN A 24 18.80 -12.48 -4.50
C GLN A 24 18.35 -12.46 -3.04
N ARG A 25 17.28 -11.72 -2.72
CA ARG A 25 16.76 -11.62 -1.35
C ARG A 25 16.28 -12.97 -0.81
N TRP A 26 15.59 -13.76 -1.63
CA TRP A 26 15.09 -15.06 -1.23
C TRP A 26 16.23 -16.05 -0.96
N VAL A 27 17.26 -16.05 -1.81
CA VAL A 27 18.48 -16.84 -1.58
C VAL A 27 19.20 -16.38 -0.32
N GLN A 28 19.26 -15.08 -0.03
CA GLN A 28 19.84 -14.57 1.22
C GLN A 28 19.04 -14.98 2.46
N MET A 29 17.70 -15.00 2.37
CA MET A 29 16.82 -15.35 3.51
C MET A 29 16.74 -16.86 3.78
N MET A 30 16.66 -17.67 2.73
CA MET A 30 16.32 -19.10 2.81
C MET A 30 17.46 -20.03 2.36
N GLY A 31 18.51 -19.49 1.74
CA GLY A 31 19.59 -20.26 1.14
C GLY A 31 19.25 -20.77 -0.26
N ALA A 32 20.27 -20.90 -1.12
CA ALA A 32 20.10 -21.36 -2.51
C ALA A 32 19.55 -22.80 -2.59
N ALA A 33 19.98 -23.67 -1.68
CA ALA A 33 19.57 -25.08 -1.61
C ALA A 33 18.06 -25.26 -1.42
N ALA A 34 17.36 -24.28 -0.84
CA ALA A 34 15.92 -24.33 -0.63
C ALA A 34 15.10 -24.29 -1.95
N PHE A 35 15.76 -23.94 -3.06
CA PHE A 35 15.14 -23.80 -4.39
C PHE A 35 15.71 -24.77 -5.43
N GLU A 36 16.64 -25.65 -5.04
CA GLU A 36 17.23 -26.62 -5.96
C GLU A 36 16.18 -27.63 -6.43
N GLY A 37 15.99 -27.71 -7.75
CA GLY A 37 15.01 -28.62 -8.36
C GLY A 37 13.54 -28.19 -8.19
N ALA A 38 13.28 -27.03 -7.58
CA ALA A 38 11.93 -26.52 -7.41
C ALA A 38 11.37 -25.97 -8.73
N GLU A 39 10.09 -26.26 -8.99
CA GLU A 39 9.28 -25.51 -9.96
C GLU A 39 8.74 -24.23 -9.31
N LEU A 40 8.07 -23.36 -10.10
CA LEU A 40 7.58 -22.07 -9.62
C LEU A 40 6.65 -22.22 -8.40
N ASP A 41 5.71 -23.16 -8.45
CA ASP A 41 4.82 -23.44 -7.31
C ASP A 41 5.58 -23.98 -6.10
N GLY A 42 6.62 -24.79 -6.30
CA GLY A 42 7.50 -25.26 -5.23
C GLY A 42 8.25 -24.11 -4.56
N ALA A 43 8.77 -23.16 -5.35
CA ALA A 43 9.45 -21.97 -4.82
C ALA A 43 8.47 -21.07 -4.05
N VAL A 44 7.23 -20.93 -4.51
CA VAL A 44 6.16 -20.21 -3.80
C VAL A 44 5.83 -20.88 -2.47
N GLU A 45 5.67 -22.21 -2.44
CA GLU A 45 5.42 -22.95 -1.20
C GLU A 45 6.59 -22.84 -0.21
N THR A 46 7.83 -22.93 -0.68
CA THR A 46 9.01 -22.69 0.17
C THR A 46 8.97 -21.31 0.82
N ALA A 47 8.66 -20.27 0.06
CA ALA A 47 8.55 -18.91 0.57
C ALA A 47 7.37 -18.73 1.55
N LEU A 48 6.22 -19.37 1.30
CA LEU A 48 5.07 -19.36 2.21
C LEU A 48 5.39 -20.06 3.53
N CYS A 49 5.96 -21.27 3.49
CA CYS A 49 6.38 -21.99 4.68
C CYS A 49 7.41 -21.19 5.49
N PHE A 50 8.34 -20.52 4.80
CA PHE A 50 9.29 -19.64 5.46
C PHE A 50 8.59 -18.42 6.08
N ALA A 51 7.60 -17.81 5.42
CA ALA A 51 6.80 -16.73 6.01
C ALA A 51 6.05 -17.16 7.27
N GLU A 52 5.53 -18.39 7.30
CA GLU A 52 4.76 -18.95 8.43
C GLU A 52 5.64 -19.32 9.64
N HIS A 53 6.88 -19.78 9.41
CA HIS A 53 7.67 -20.45 10.45
C HIS A 53 9.10 -19.93 10.63
N GLY A 54 9.67 -19.24 9.63
CA GLY A 54 11.08 -18.83 9.62
C GLY A 54 11.30 -17.32 9.63
N ALA A 55 10.48 -16.57 8.92
CA ALA A 55 10.61 -15.13 8.75
C ALA A 55 10.14 -14.38 10.00
N LYS A 56 10.81 -13.26 10.32
CA LYS A 56 10.43 -12.38 11.43
C LYS A 56 10.34 -10.93 11.00
N GLY A 57 9.36 -10.22 11.57
CA GLY A 57 9.16 -8.78 11.39
C GLY A 57 9.15 -8.37 9.91
N GLN A 58 10.16 -7.59 9.51
CA GLN A 58 10.30 -7.04 8.16
C GLN A 58 10.43 -8.10 7.07
N GLN A 59 11.03 -9.25 7.35
CA GLN A 59 11.22 -10.32 6.36
C GLN A 59 9.88 -10.85 5.83
N THR A 60 8.90 -11.07 6.72
CA THR A 60 7.58 -11.61 6.36
C THR A 60 6.85 -10.68 5.39
N ALA A 61 6.93 -9.37 5.59
CA ALA A 61 6.27 -8.43 4.70
C ALA A 61 7.04 -8.16 3.40
N ILE A 62 8.38 -8.29 3.40
CA ILE A 62 9.16 -8.33 2.15
C ILE A 62 8.68 -9.52 1.31
N LEU A 63 8.59 -10.71 1.90
CA LEU A 63 8.09 -11.91 1.23
C LEU A 63 6.67 -11.71 0.70
N ALA A 64 5.79 -11.06 1.47
CA ALA A 64 4.44 -10.78 1.02
C ALA A 64 4.39 -9.86 -0.20
N GLY A 65 5.24 -8.82 -0.21
CA GLY A 65 5.41 -7.95 -1.37
C GLY A 65 5.99 -8.70 -2.58
N ASP A 66 7.01 -9.53 -2.37
CA ASP A 66 7.65 -10.31 -3.42
C ASP A 66 6.69 -11.35 -4.02
N LEU A 67 5.94 -12.09 -3.20
CA LEU A 67 4.92 -13.03 -3.65
C LEU A 67 3.81 -12.34 -4.44
N SER A 68 3.34 -11.17 -3.98
CA SER A 68 2.38 -10.38 -4.75
C SER A 68 2.95 -9.96 -6.11
N SER A 69 4.23 -9.59 -6.18
CA SER A 69 4.92 -9.27 -7.43
C SER A 69 5.00 -10.49 -8.36
N LEU A 70 5.34 -11.68 -7.84
CA LEU A 70 5.44 -12.90 -8.65
C LEU A 70 4.10 -13.35 -9.25
N VAL A 71 2.97 -13.10 -8.57
CA VAL A 71 1.64 -13.32 -9.15
C VAL A 71 1.48 -12.51 -10.44
N TRP A 72 1.83 -11.23 -10.39
CA TRP A 72 1.67 -10.32 -11.53
C TRP A 72 2.72 -10.51 -12.62
N TRP A 73 3.97 -10.81 -12.25
CA TRP A 73 5.10 -10.78 -13.18
C TRP A 73 5.47 -12.15 -13.72
N CYS A 74 5.17 -13.23 -12.98
CA CYS A 74 5.50 -14.60 -13.35
C CYS A 74 4.26 -15.50 -13.48
N GLY A 75 3.06 -14.97 -13.24
CA GLY A 75 1.83 -15.79 -13.22
C GLY A 75 1.82 -16.82 -12.08
N ALA A 76 2.55 -16.56 -11.00
CA ALA A 76 2.61 -17.47 -9.85
C ALA A 76 1.20 -17.69 -9.27
N GLN A 77 0.86 -18.95 -8.96
CA GLN A 77 -0.46 -19.27 -8.43
C GLN A 77 -0.55 -18.92 -6.95
N MET A 78 -1.27 -17.85 -6.63
CA MET A 78 -1.68 -17.52 -5.26
C MET A 78 -3.19 -17.62 -5.17
N ASP A 79 -3.70 -18.82 -4.95
CA ASP A 79 -5.12 -19.05 -4.70
C ASP A 79 -5.57 -18.49 -3.34
N ALA A 80 -6.87 -18.57 -3.05
CA ALA A 80 -7.43 -18.05 -1.79
C ALA A 80 -6.79 -18.70 -0.55
N ALA A 81 -6.41 -19.98 -0.61
CA ALA A 81 -5.82 -20.70 0.52
C ALA A 81 -4.39 -20.23 0.81
N ARG A 82 -3.55 -20.10 -0.23
CA ARG A 82 -2.19 -19.53 -0.15
C ARG A 82 -2.22 -18.07 0.31
N GLN A 83 -3.16 -17.28 -0.21
CA GLN A 83 -3.35 -15.89 0.22
C GLN A 83 -3.73 -15.81 1.71
N ALA A 84 -4.65 -16.68 2.17
CA ALA A 84 -5.04 -16.77 3.57
C ALA A 84 -3.86 -17.13 4.49
N ARG A 85 -3.03 -18.09 4.07
CA ARG A 85 -1.79 -18.47 4.77
C ARG A 85 -0.83 -17.29 4.91
N LEU A 86 -0.52 -16.62 3.80
CA LEU A 86 0.35 -15.45 3.79
C LEU A 86 -0.21 -14.31 4.66
N GLY A 87 -1.51 -14.01 4.54
CA GLY A 87 -2.19 -12.97 5.32
C GLY A 87 -2.08 -13.20 6.83
N ARG A 88 -2.29 -14.45 7.29
CA ARG A 88 -2.14 -14.82 8.70
C ARG A 88 -0.69 -14.68 9.17
N ALA A 89 0.28 -15.16 8.39
CA ALA A 89 1.70 -15.05 8.71
C ALA A 89 2.13 -13.59 8.85
N VAL A 90 1.76 -12.75 7.88
CA VAL A 90 2.04 -11.31 7.89
C VAL A 90 1.44 -10.64 9.12
N ARG A 91 0.18 -10.91 9.48
CA ARG A 91 -0.44 -10.30 10.67
C ARG A 91 0.22 -10.76 11.97
N ALA A 92 0.56 -12.04 12.08
CA ALA A 92 1.19 -12.59 13.28
C ALA A 92 2.55 -11.94 13.56
N THR A 93 3.34 -11.64 12.53
CA THR A 93 4.72 -11.14 12.71
C THR A 93 4.84 -9.63 12.52
N ALA A 94 4.14 -9.06 11.55
CA ALA A 94 4.25 -7.64 11.23
C ALA A 94 3.41 -6.78 12.19
N GLY A 95 2.17 -7.18 12.50
CA GLY A 95 1.28 -6.44 13.42
C GLY A 95 1.96 -6.17 14.76
N ALA A 96 2.48 -7.23 15.40
CA ALA A 96 3.20 -7.11 16.67
C ALA A 96 4.45 -6.22 16.59
N THR A 97 5.18 -6.25 15.46
CA THR A 97 6.36 -5.39 15.27
C THR A 97 5.97 -3.92 15.18
N PHE A 98 4.84 -3.60 14.54
CA PHE A 98 4.38 -2.22 14.36
C PHE A 98 3.70 -1.62 15.56
N ASP A 99 2.91 -2.41 16.27
CA ASP A 99 2.26 -1.95 17.50
C ASP A 99 3.30 -1.58 18.56
N ALA A 100 4.49 -2.15 18.49
CA ALA A 100 5.62 -1.80 19.35
C ALA A 100 6.38 -0.52 18.93
N LEU A 101 6.20 -0.03 17.70
CA LEU A 101 6.91 1.16 17.24
C LEU A 101 6.32 2.43 17.87
N ARG A 102 7.20 3.20 18.52
CA ARG A 102 6.86 4.52 19.04
C ARG A 102 7.24 5.58 18.01
N PHE A 103 6.26 6.36 17.58
CA PHE A 103 6.46 7.53 16.75
C PHE A 103 6.39 8.80 17.60
N PRO A 104 7.12 9.86 17.23
CA PRO A 104 6.92 11.17 17.82
C PRO A 104 5.44 11.56 17.71
N ASP A 105 4.86 12.02 18.82
CA ASP A 105 3.51 12.56 18.86
C ASP A 105 3.56 14.04 18.46
N THR A 106 3.94 14.27 17.20
CA THR A 106 4.06 15.62 16.64
C THR A 106 2.71 16.02 16.03
N PRO A 107 2.05 17.09 16.51
CA PRO A 107 0.76 17.50 15.98
C PRO A 107 0.88 17.94 14.52
N MET A 108 -0.16 17.67 13.73
CA MET A 108 -0.28 18.15 12.37
C MET A 108 -0.33 19.70 12.35
N PRO A 109 0.44 20.38 11.48
CA PRO A 109 0.29 21.82 11.30
C PRO A 109 -1.08 22.15 10.69
N VAL A 110 -1.65 23.29 11.10
CA VAL A 110 -2.91 23.82 10.57
C VAL A 110 -2.62 25.10 9.77
N PRO A 111 -2.81 25.13 8.43
CA PRO A 111 -3.26 24.04 7.56
C PRO A 111 -2.16 23.00 7.26
N PRO A 112 -2.53 21.74 6.93
CA PRO A 112 -1.56 20.68 6.63
C PRO A 112 -1.01 20.83 5.20
N ARG A 113 0.11 21.54 5.06
CA ARG A 113 0.70 21.89 3.74
C ARG A 113 1.45 20.75 3.07
N ARG A 114 1.99 19.80 3.84
CA ARG A 114 2.84 18.72 3.32
C ARG A 114 2.00 17.50 2.94
N ARG A 115 2.12 17.07 1.69
CA ARG A 115 1.49 15.86 1.16
C ARG A 115 2.55 14.88 0.68
N THR A 116 2.28 13.59 0.84
CA THR A 116 3.11 12.51 0.29
C THR A 116 2.25 11.54 -0.49
N LEU A 117 2.78 10.98 -1.57
CA LEU A 117 2.14 9.92 -2.35
C LEU A 117 3.05 8.70 -2.41
N TRP A 118 2.55 7.55 -1.95
CA TRP A 118 3.23 6.26 -2.00
C TRP A 118 2.64 5.42 -3.14
N THR A 119 3.48 4.90 -4.02
CA THR A 119 3.06 4.06 -5.16
C THR A 119 4.07 2.95 -5.43
N ALA A 120 3.58 1.89 -6.07
CA ALA A 120 4.43 0.90 -6.71
C ALA A 120 5.21 1.50 -7.91
N ALA A 121 5.90 0.66 -8.67
CA ALA A 121 6.79 1.09 -9.74
C ALA A 121 6.07 1.88 -10.86
N LEU A 122 6.66 3.01 -11.23
CA LEU A 122 6.18 3.90 -12.28
C LEU A 122 6.74 3.47 -13.64
N GLN A 123 6.07 2.50 -14.26
CA GLN A 123 6.61 1.75 -15.41
C GLN A 123 6.24 2.35 -16.77
N SER A 124 4.99 2.75 -16.95
CA SER A 124 4.47 3.18 -18.24
C SER A 124 3.15 3.95 -18.10
N PRO A 125 2.88 4.95 -18.94
CA PRO A 125 1.57 5.62 -18.99
C PRO A 125 0.41 4.67 -19.36
N HIS A 126 0.71 3.54 -20.02
CA HIS A 126 -0.28 2.51 -20.34
C HIS A 126 -0.53 1.55 -19.18
N HIS A 127 0.36 1.52 -18.18
CA HIS A 127 0.16 0.74 -16.97
C HIS A 127 -0.79 1.50 -16.05
N SER A 128 -2.01 0.98 -15.89
CA SER A 128 -3.11 1.63 -15.15
C SER A 128 -2.70 2.14 -13.76
N PRO A 129 -1.96 1.37 -12.92
CA PRO A 129 -1.42 1.89 -11.67
C PRO A 129 -0.52 3.12 -11.84
N SER A 130 0.44 3.10 -12.77
CA SER A 130 1.35 4.26 -12.98
C SER A 130 0.59 5.50 -13.42
N ARG A 131 -0.35 5.34 -14.36
CA ARG A 131 -1.19 6.45 -14.83
C ARG A 131 -1.99 7.06 -13.69
N GLY A 132 -2.57 6.22 -12.83
CA GLY A 132 -3.38 6.66 -11.71
C GLY A 132 -2.59 7.40 -10.64
N ALA A 133 -1.32 7.03 -10.43
CA ALA A 133 -0.44 7.78 -9.55
C ALA A 133 -0.20 9.21 -10.07
N ALA A 134 -0.05 9.39 -11.39
CA ALA A 134 0.07 10.71 -12.00
C ALA A 134 -1.24 11.53 -11.90
N ASP A 135 -2.39 10.89 -12.12
CA ASP A 135 -3.70 11.52 -11.96
C ASP A 135 -3.94 11.98 -10.52
N LEU A 136 -3.63 11.13 -9.54
CA LEU A 136 -3.75 11.45 -8.12
C LEU A 136 -2.76 12.54 -7.69
N ALA A 137 -1.52 12.52 -8.21
CA ALA A 137 -0.57 13.60 -7.96
C ALA A 137 -1.08 14.95 -8.48
N ALA A 138 -1.68 14.98 -9.67
CA ALA A 138 -2.29 16.18 -10.23
C ALA A 138 -3.46 16.68 -9.38
N ALA A 139 -4.31 15.77 -8.90
CA ALA A 139 -5.44 16.10 -8.02
C ALA A 139 -4.97 16.67 -6.67
N ILE A 140 -3.96 16.06 -6.04
CA ILE A 140 -3.38 16.56 -4.78
C ILE A 140 -2.81 17.97 -4.98
N LEU A 141 -2.13 18.23 -6.10
CA LEU A 141 -1.50 19.52 -6.39
C LEU A 141 -2.47 20.61 -6.85
N ALA A 142 -3.73 20.25 -7.15
CA ALA A 142 -4.79 21.20 -7.46
C ALA A 142 -5.25 21.98 -6.21
N ASP A 143 -5.01 21.43 -5.01
CA ASP A 143 -5.16 22.16 -3.75
C ASP A 143 -4.06 23.25 -3.65
N PRO A 144 -4.42 24.54 -3.60
CA PRO A 144 -3.46 25.64 -3.57
C PRO A 144 -2.63 25.68 -2.29
N GLU A 145 -3.07 25.04 -1.19
CA GLU A 145 -2.33 24.97 0.07
C GLU A 145 -1.17 23.97 0.03
N VAL A 146 -1.11 23.11 -0.99
CA VAL A 146 -0.08 22.06 -1.12
C VAL A 146 1.15 22.62 -1.81
N GLU A 147 2.12 23.13 -1.07
CA GLU A 147 3.32 23.73 -1.67
C GLU A 147 4.18 22.70 -2.45
N ARG A 148 4.26 21.46 -1.97
CA ARG A 148 5.11 20.39 -2.52
C ARG A 148 4.48 19.00 -2.30
N LEU A 149 4.71 18.10 -3.26
CA LEU A 149 4.38 16.68 -3.16
C LEU A 149 5.64 15.82 -3.21
N ASP A 150 5.89 15.06 -2.15
CA ASP A 150 6.90 13.98 -2.16
C ASP A 150 6.24 12.69 -2.70
N LEU A 151 6.64 12.24 -3.89
CA LEU A 151 6.13 11.04 -4.54
C LEU A 151 7.14 9.90 -4.38
N TYR A 152 6.83 8.98 -3.46
CA TYR A 152 7.59 7.80 -3.15
C TYR A 152 7.22 6.65 -4.11
N HIS A 153 8.21 6.11 -4.82
CA HIS A 153 8.00 5.03 -5.79
C HIS A 153 8.99 3.88 -5.59
N SER A 154 8.63 2.66 -6.00
CA SER A 154 9.55 1.52 -6.01
C SER A 154 10.29 1.38 -7.33
N GLY A 155 11.61 1.20 -7.31
CA GLY A 155 12.41 1.00 -8.51
C GLY A 155 12.53 2.24 -9.40
N PRO A 156 13.19 2.12 -10.57
CA PRO A 156 13.40 3.24 -11.48
C PRO A 156 12.10 3.70 -12.15
N VAL A 157 11.98 5.01 -12.40
CA VAL A 157 10.89 5.57 -13.22
C VAL A 157 11.30 5.52 -14.68
N ALA A 158 10.49 4.88 -15.53
CA ALA A 158 10.76 4.80 -16.96
C ALA A 158 10.63 6.18 -17.64
N GLU A 159 11.45 6.45 -18.66
CA GLU A 159 11.44 7.74 -19.38
C GLU A 159 10.05 8.14 -19.94
N PRO A 160 9.26 7.24 -20.58
CA PRO A 160 7.91 7.58 -21.01
C PRO A 160 7.00 8.01 -19.85
N MET A 161 7.21 7.44 -18.67
CA MET A 161 6.44 7.79 -17.47
C MET A 161 6.87 9.13 -16.89
N LYS A 162 8.15 9.48 -16.95
CA LYS A 162 8.63 10.83 -16.57
C LYS A 162 8.04 11.90 -17.47
N ALA A 163 8.06 11.68 -18.79
CA ALA A 163 7.46 12.61 -19.75
C ALA A 163 5.96 12.79 -19.50
N TYR A 164 5.24 11.69 -19.25
CA TYR A 164 3.82 11.73 -18.93
C TYR A 164 3.52 12.45 -17.60
N LEU A 165 4.35 12.29 -16.57
CA LEU A 165 4.21 13.07 -15.33
C LEU A 165 4.35 14.58 -15.60
N VAL A 166 5.34 14.99 -16.39
CA VAL A 166 5.54 16.41 -16.73
C VAL A 166 4.34 16.94 -17.53
N GLU A 167 3.87 16.19 -18.53
CA GLU A 167 2.68 16.56 -19.32
C GLU A 167 1.44 16.68 -18.42
N ARG A 168 1.19 15.68 -17.58
CA ARG A 168 -0.02 15.59 -16.76
C ARG A 168 -0.08 16.67 -15.68
N LEU A 169 1.08 17.04 -15.12
CA LEU A 169 1.20 18.01 -14.04
C LEU A 169 1.38 19.45 -14.55
N GLY A 170 1.83 19.64 -15.79
CA GLY A 170 2.07 20.96 -16.37
C GLY A 170 2.98 21.83 -15.49
N ASP A 171 2.55 23.04 -15.19
CA ASP A 171 3.30 24.00 -14.37
C ASP A 171 3.58 23.49 -12.95
N ALA A 172 2.79 22.54 -12.44
CA ALA A 172 2.99 21.95 -11.13
C ALA A 172 4.08 20.86 -11.10
N ALA A 173 4.65 20.46 -12.24
CA ALA A 173 5.68 19.41 -12.29
C ALA A 173 6.89 19.73 -11.40
N GLY A 174 7.29 21.02 -11.32
CA GLY A 174 8.38 21.48 -10.45
C GLY A 174 8.11 21.34 -8.94
N ARG A 175 6.86 21.11 -8.54
CA ARG A 175 6.43 20.90 -7.13
C ARG A 175 6.47 19.43 -6.72
N VAL A 176 6.77 18.50 -7.63
CA VAL A 176 6.85 17.05 -7.32
C VAL A 176 8.29 16.62 -7.16
N THR A 177 8.59 15.92 -6.07
CA THR A 177 9.88 15.26 -5.85
C THR A 177 9.70 13.75 -5.94
N LEU A 178 10.35 13.12 -6.91
CA LEU A 178 10.37 11.66 -7.03
C LEU A 178 11.40 11.09 -6.06
N ILE A 179 10.98 10.20 -5.16
CA ILE A 179 11.81 9.61 -4.11
C ILE A 179 11.76 8.07 -4.22
N PRO A 180 12.89 7.41 -4.49
CA PRO A 180 12.92 5.97 -4.59
C PRO A 180 12.93 5.30 -3.20
N THR A 181 12.06 4.31 -3.00
CA THR A 181 11.84 3.59 -1.72
C THR A 181 12.76 2.39 -1.52
N ASP A 182 13.57 2.05 -2.53
CA ASP A 182 14.59 0.99 -2.48
C ASP A 182 15.88 1.42 -1.76
N SER A 183 15.95 2.65 -1.25
CA SER A 183 17.04 3.12 -0.39
C SER A 183 16.83 2.71 1.07
N GLU A 184 17.91 2.28 1.74
CA GLU A 184 17.91 1.73 3.11
C GLU A 184 17.37 2.70 4.19
N ASN A 185 17.24 3.99 3.90
CA ASN A 185 16.91 5.03 4.90
C ASN A 185 15.75 5.97 4.50
N HIS A 186 14.84 5.55 3.62
CA HIS A 186 13.75 6.46 3.23
C HIS A 186 12.83 6.86 4.41
N TRP A 187 12.62 5.97 5.41
CA TRP A 187 11.80 6.30 6.59
C TRP A 187 12.40 7.38 7.47
N SER A 188 13.73 7.39 7.67
CA SER A 188 14.35 8.48 8.43
C SER A 188 14.12 9.81 7.72
N SER A 189 14.26 9.84 6.39
CA SER A 189 13.96 11.07 5.62
C SER A 189 12.49 11.50 5.74
N VAL A 190 11.54 10.55 5.82
CA VAL A 190 10.13 10.89 5.99
C VAL A 190 9.87 11.49 7.38
N ILE A 191 10.46 10.89 8.41
CA ILE A 191 10.35 11.33 9.82
C ILE A 191 11.01 12.70 10.01
N ASP A 192 12.22 12.89 9.49
CA ASP A 192 12.99 14.14 9.63
C ASP A 192 12.31 15.34 8.97
N ARG A 193 11.50 15.09 7.93
CA ARG A 193 10.71 16.13 7.24
C ARG A 193 9.43 16.51 7.97
N GLY A 194 9.11 15.84 9.08
CA GLY A 194 7.96 16.16 9.93
C GLY A 194 6.60 15.65 9.41
N PRO A 195 5.51 15.99 10.11
CA PRO A 195 4.16 15.51 9.84
C PRO A 195 3.68 15.81 8.41
N ALA A 196 2.92 14.89 7.82
CA ALA A 196 2.36 15.02 6.48
C ALA A 196 1.03 14.27 6.37
N ILE A 197 0.20 14.67 5.40
CA ILE A 197 -0.92 13.82 4.98
C ILE A 197 -0.40 12.84 3.92
N HIS A 198 -0.68 11.56 4.14
CA HIS A 198 -0.19 10.48 3.32
C HIS A 198 -1.27 9.94 2.38
N HIS A 199 -0.92 9.79 1.11
CA HIS A 199 -1.75 9.17 0.09
C HIS A 199 -1.06 7.91 -0.40
N VAL A 200 -1.81 6.84 -0.62
CA VAL A 200 -1.27 5.56 -1.12
C VAL A 200 -2.04 5.17 -2.36
N TRP A 201 -1.34 4.80 -3.43
CA TRP A 201 -1.94 4.41 -4.69
C TRP A 201 -1.45 3.05 -5.20
N CYS A 202 -2.40 2.13 -5.36
CA CYS A 202 -2.24 0.79 -5.89
C CYS A 202 -1.00 0.05 -5.35
N ASP A 203 -0.78 0.13 -4.04
CA ASP A 203 0.21 -0.71 -3.37
C ASP A 203 -0.49 -1.89 -2.66
N TYR A 204 0.29 -2.93 -2.37
CA TYR A 204 -0.16 -4.11 -1.66
C TYR A 204 -0.52 -3.74 -0.21
N ALA A 205 -1.75 -4.03 0.20
CA ALA A 205 -2.34 -3.53 1.45
C ALA A 205 -1.54 -3.90 2.72
N ALA A 206 -0.80 -5.01 2.63
CA ALA A 206 0.04 -5.52 3.71
C ALA A 206 1.52 -5.06 3.62
N ARG A 207 1.85 -4.06 2.79
CA ARG A 207 3.20 -3.48 2.81
C ARG A 207 3.45 -2.69 4.09
N LEU A 208 4.69 -2.81 4.58
CA LEU A 208 5.09 -2.24 5.86
C LEU A 208 4.97 -0.71 5.89
N HIS A 209 5.38 -0.06 4.81
CA HIS A 209 5.39 1.40 4.72
C HIS A 209 4.02 2.05 4.94
N LEU A 210 2.97 1.34 4.55
CA LEU A 210 1.60 1.78 4.74
C LEU A 210 1.23 1.81 6.23
N ALA A 211 1.70 0.82 6.99
CA ALA A 211 1.51 0.79 8.44
C ALA A 211 2.33 1.86 9.17
N LEU A 212 3.50 2.21 8.65
CA LEU A 212 4.33 3.29 9.21
C LEU A 212 3.72 4.67 8.90
N ALA A 213 3.27 4.92 7.66
CA ALA A 213 2.58 6.14 7.28
C ALA A 213 1.35 6.41 8.18
N ALA A 214 0.57 5.36 8.47
CA ALA A 214 -0.59 5.41 9.37
C ALA A 214 -0.30 5.77 10.83
N ARG A 215 0.99 5.88 11.22
CA ARG A 215 1.43 6.32 12.55
C ARG A 215 2.04 7.71 12.56
N MET A 216 2.33 8.27 11.38
CA MET A 216 2.99 9.58 11.23
C MET A 216 2.04 10.71 10.87
N GLY A 217 0.84 10.40 10.38
CA GLY A 217 -0.21 11.37 10.09
C GLY A 217 -1.43 10.71 9.45
N PRO A 218 -2.42 11.51 9.03
CA PRO A 218 -3.61 11.02 8.33
C PRO A 218 -3.25 10.31 7.02
N VAL A 219 -3.97 9.24 6.70
CA VAL A 219 -3.74 8.43 5.50
C VAL A 219 -5.01 8.19 4.71
N THR A 220 -4.93 8.43 3.40
CA THR A 220 -5.89 7.91 2.41
C THR A 220 -5.25 6.82 1.58
N MET A 221 -5.83 5.63 1.57
CA MET A 221 -5.26 4.48 0.87
C MET A 221 -6.16 4.00 -0.26
N TYR A 222 -5.57 3.80 -1.44
CA TYR A 222 -6.13 3.03 -2.55
C TYR A 222 -5.29 1.76 -2.69
N ALA A 223 -5.67 0.72 -1.95
CA ALA A 223 -4.95 -0.54 -1.97
C ALA A 223 -5.40 -1.40 -3.16
N CYS A 224 -4.44 -2.05 -3.81
CA CYS A 224 -4.75 -2.89 -4.96
C CYS A 224 -5.21 -4.29 -4.52
N GLY A 225 -6.47 -4.64 -4.82
CA GLY A 225 -7.10 -5.93 -4.52
C GLY A 225 -7.96 -5.94 -3.25
N ASP A 226 -8.51 -7.10 -2.89
CA ASP A 226 -9.54 -7.27 -1.82
C ASP A 226 -8.93 -7.60 -0.44
N GLN A 227 -7.62 -7.42 -0.28
CA GLN A 227 -6.87 -7.84 0.91
C GLN A 227 -7.17 -6.94 2.11
N PRO A 228 -7.24 -7.47 3.34
CA PRO A 228 -7.48 -6.65 4.52
C PRO A 228 -6.22 -5.82 4.81
N PRO A 229 -6.29 -4.49 4.84
CA PRO A 229 -5.14 -3.66 5.22
C PRO A 229 -4.69 -3.96 6.67
N MET A 230 -3.41 -3.75 6.98
CA MET A 230 -2.87 -4.01 8.33
C MET A 230 -3.06 -2.84 9.30
N GLN A 231 -3.50 -1.69 8.80
CA GLN A 231 -3.48 -0.40 9.50
C GLN A 231 -4.70 -0.16 10.40
N TYR A 232 -5.58 -1.17 10.48
CA TYR A 232 -6.82 -1.11 11.25
C TYR A 232 -7.73 0.05 10.81
N ALA A 233 -7.89 0.29 9.50
CA ALA A 233 -8.51 1.51 8.99
C ALA A 233 -9.83 1.86 9.69
N ASP A 234 -10.08 3.16 9.82
CA ASP A 234 -11.28 3.71 10.43
C ASP A 234 -12.50 3.48 9.54
N ALA A 235 -12.33 3.57 8.22
CA ALA A 235 -13.36 3.27 7.23
C ALA A 235 -12.81 2.41 6.08
N TYR A 236 -13.65 1.49 5.59
CA TYR A 236 -13.41 0.72 4.37
C TYR A 236 -14.50 0.95 3.33
N TRP A 237 -14.11 1.45 2.15
CA TRP A 237 -15.02 1.61 1.01
C TRP A 237 -14.72 0.60 -0.09
N PHE A 238 -15.77 -0.05 -0.58
CA PHE A 238 -15.64 -1.20 -1.47
C PHE A 238 -16.93 -1.50 -2.24
N TYR A 239 -16.82 -2.34 -3.28
CA TYR A 239 -17.93 -2.68 -4.19
C TYR A 239 -18.48 -4.10 -4.04
N HIS A 240 -17.77 -4.97 -3.33
CA HIS A 240 -18.22 -6.35 -3.11
C HIS A 240 -19.29 -6.40 -2.01
N ARG A 241 -19.90 -7.58 -1.85
CA ARG A 241 -20.85 -7.79 -0.76
C ARG A 241 -20.09 -7.89 0.58
N PRO A 242 -20.63 -7.32 1.67
CA PRO A 242 -19.99 -7.37 2.99
C PRO A 242 -19.66 -8.78 3.43
N GLU A 243 -20.49 -9.78 3.12
CA GLU A 243 -20.26 -11.16 3.55
C GLU A 243 -19.07 -11.79 2.83
N TYR A 244 -18.86 -11.44 1.56
CA TYR A 244 -17.68 -11.90 0.81
C TYR A 244 -16.41 -11.35 1.44
N ILE A 245 -16.38 -10.05 1.74
CA ILE A 245 -15.22 -9.40 2.34
C ILE A 245 -14.99 -9.86 3.78
N ALA A 246 -16.04 -9.95 4.60
CA ALA A 246 -15.96 -10.45 5.96
C ALA A 246 -15.36 -11.85 6.03
N ARG A 247 -15.84 -12.77 5.16
CA ARG A 247 -15.31 -14.13 5.08
C ARG A 247 -13.85 -14.13 4.65
N ARG A 248 -13.53 -13.47 3.54
CA ARG A 248 -12.17 -13.41 3.01
C ARG A 248 -11.19 -12.85 4.05
N TRP A 249 -11.59 -11.78 4.73
CA TRP A 249 -10.75 -11.14 5.75
C TRP A 249 -10.57 -12.00 6.98
N ALA A 250 -11.61 -12.70 7.42
CA ALA A 250 -11.51 -13.69 8.49
C ALA A 250 -10.52 -14.82 8.12
N ASP A 251 -10.58 -15.33 6.88
CA ASP A 251 -9.66 -16.37 6.40
C ASP A 251 -8.19 -15.87 6.41
N GLU A 252 -7.95 -14.61 6.06
CA GLU A 252 -6.63 -13.95 6.13
C GLU A 252 -6.23 -13.50 7.55
N GLY A 253 -7.01 -13.85 8.58
CA GLY A 253 -6.72 -13.57 9.99
C GLY A 253 -6.97 -12.13 10.44
N ALA A 254 -7.77 -11.36 9.70
CA ALA A 254 -8.19 -10.04 10.14
C ALA A 254 -9.14 -10.16 11.36
N PRO A 255 -9.02 -9.28 12.37
CA PRO A 255 -9.95 -9.24 13.48
C PRO A 255 -11.40 -9.01 13.03
N ALA A 256 -12.36 -9.68 13.68
CA ALA A 256 -13.79 -9.60 13.34
C ALA A 256 -14.33 -8.16 13.29
N GLY A 257 -13.79 -7.26 14.12
CA GLY A 257 -14.11 -5.82 14.15
C GLY A 257 -13.90 -5.08 12.83
N PHE A 258 -13.08 -5.60 11.91
CA PHE A 258 -12.77 -4.94 10.62
C PHE A 258 -13.96 -4.95 9.68
N ALA A 259 -14.64 -6.09 9.57
CA ALA A 259 -15.76 -6.25 8.66
C ALA A 259 -16.95 -5.34 9.04
N HIS A 260 -17.08 -4.99 10.32
CA HIS A 260 -18.11 -4.05 10.78
C HIS A 260 -17.87 -2.60 10.32
N ARG A 261 -16.64 -2.27 9.90
CA ARG A 261 -16.27 -0.96 9.33
C ARG A 261 -16.38 -0.93 7.81
N TYR A 262 -16.85 -2.04 7.23
CA TYR A 262 -17.16 -2.15 5.82
C TYR A 262 -18.45 -1.39 5.53
N VAL A 263 -18.34 -0.32 4.74
CA VAL A 263 -19.51 0.48 4.39
C VAL A 263 -20.10 -0.05 3.09
N GLU A 264 -21.24 -0.74 3.19
CA GLU A 264 -21.96 -1.25 2.02
C GLU A 264 -22.75 -0.12 1.33
N THR A 265 -22.47 0.10 0.05
CA THR A 265 -23.30 0.82 -0.94
C THR A 265 -23.58 2.32 -0.70
N ALA A 266 -23.19 3.16 -1.68
CA ALA A 266 -23.50 4.58 -1.86
C ALA A 266 -22.85 5.63 -0.93
N ALA A 267 -21.96 5.23 -0.03
CA ALA A 267 -21.20 6.17 0.79
C ALA A 267 -19.74 6.21 0.35
N GLY A 268 -19.49 6.77 -0.82
CA GLY A 268 -18.14 7.22 -1.11
C GLY A 268 -17.74 8.35 -0.14
N PRO A 269 -16.51 8.87 -0.24
CA PRO A 269 -16.05 10.03 0.52
C PRO A 269 -16.98 11.25 0.43
N HIS A 270 -17.81 11.30 -0.61
CA HIS A 270 -18.82 12.32 -0.85
C HIS A 270 -20.05 12.26 0.07
N ASN A 271 -20.20 11.23 0.93
CA ASN A 271 -21.35 11.13 1.82
C ASN A 271 -21.19 12.08 3.03
N PRO A 272 -22.00 13.15 3.15
CA PRO A 272 -21.91 14.10 4.25
C PRO A 272 -22.29 13.48 5.61
N ALA A 273 -23.02 12.36 5.62
CA ALA A 273 -23.37 11.65 6.85
C ALA A 273 -22.17 10.94 7.51
N LEU A 274 -21.07 10.74 6.76
CA LEU A 274 -19.82 10.19 7.29
C LEU A 274 -18.85 11.26 7.82
N GLN A 275 -19.28 12.51 8.01
CA GLN A 275 -18.39 13.63 8.38
C GLN A 275 -17.72 13.50 9.75
N ALA A 276 -18.21 12.65 10.64
CA ALA A 276 -17.48 12.32 11.86
C ALA A 276 -16.47 11.21 11.57
N PRO A 277 -15.18 11.37 11.94
CA PRO A 277 -14.20 10.31 11.78
C PRO A 277 -14.67 9.06 12.53
N PRO A 278 -14.60 7.88 11.93
CA PRO A 278 -14.94 6.65 12.62
C PRO A 278 -14.01 6.51 13.84
N GLN A 279 -14.57 6.43 15.05
CA GLN A 279 -13.80 6.40 16.30
C GLN A 279 -13.21 5.01 16.63
N GLY A 280 -13.37 4.06 15.71
CA GLY A 280 -13.15 2.65 15.98
C GLY A 280 -11.72 2.28 16.37
N ARG A 281 -10.67 2.91 15.80
CA ARG A 281 -9.27 2.55 16.13
C ARG A 281 -8.87 2.88 17.55
N ARG A 282 -9.27 4.05 18.04
CA ARG A 282 -9.03 4.48 19.41
C ARG A 282 -9.66 3.50 20.40
N GLU A 283 -10.93 3.18 20.19
CA GLU A 283 -11.71 2.37 21.13
C GLU A 283 -11.32 0.89 21.08
N THR A 284 -11.01 0.36 19.89
CA THR A 284 -10.73 -1.08 19.72
C THR A 284 -9.25 -1.44 19.93
N TYR A 285 -8.32 -0.54 19.58
CA TYR A 285 -6.89 -0.86 19.48
C TYR A 285 -5.96 0.14 20.20
N GLY A 286 -6.49 1.17 20.87
CA GLY A 286 -5.69 2.12 21.64
C GLY A 286 -4.78 3.01 20.79
N LEU A 287 -5.17 3.27 19.53
CA LEU A 287 -4.39 4.10 18.60
C LEU A 287 -4.77 5.61 18.69
N PRO A 288 -3.86 6.53 18.36
CA PRO A 288 -4.13 7.97 18.39
C PRO A 288 -5.29 8.37 17.48
N ALA A 289 -6.12 9.30 17.93
CA ALA A 289 -7.34 9.74 17.23
C ALA A 289 -7.05 10.73 16.09
N ASP A 290 -5.92 11.42 16.16
CA ASP A 290 -5.39 12.44 15.24
C ASP A 290 -4.62 11.85 14.05
N LYS A 291 -4.88 10.57 13.73
CA LYS A 291 -4.18 9.82 12.68
C LYS A 291 -5.15 8.93 11.94
N VAL A 292 -6.17 9.54 11.34
CA VAL A 292 -7.22 8.80 10.63
C VAL A 292 -6.67 8.04 9.44
N VAL A 293 -7.14 6.82 9.26
CA VAL A 293 -6.83 5.98 8.10
C VAL A 293 -8.13 5.65 7.39
N VAL A 294 -8.29 6.19 6.18
CA VAL A 294 -9.34 5.78 5.25
C VAL A 294 -8.72 4.85 4.23
N ALA A 295 -9.27 3.65 4.10
CA ALA A 295 -8.81 2.69 3.10
C ALA A 295 -9.93 2.37 2.13
N THR A 296 -9.69 2.66 0.86
CA THR A 296 -10.40 2.00 -0.23
C THR A 296 -9.57 0.80 -0.65
N VAL A 297 -10.28 -0.30 -0.84
CA VAL A 297 -9.69 -1.57 -1.21
C VAL A 297 -10.34 -1.87 -2.58
N GLY A 298 -9.68 -2.62 -3.46
CA GLY A 298 -10.28 -3.07 -4.74
C GLY A 298 -9.57 -2.52 -5.98
N ASN A 299 -9.83 -3.16 -7.12
CA ASN A 299 -9.17 -2.80 -8.39
C ASN A 299 -9.73 -1.47 -8.94
N ARG A 300 -8.85 -0.58 -9.42
CA ARG A 300 -9.16 0.71 -10.08
C ARG A 300 -10.28 0.59 -11.12
N LEU A 301 -10.42 -0.57 -11.76
CA LEU A 301 -11.41 -0.80 -12.82
C LEU A 301 -12.88 -0.74 -12.34
N ALA A 302 -13.14 -0.75 -11.04
CA ALA A 302 -14.51 -0.77 -10.50
C ALA A 302 -14.97 0.57 -9.89
N VAL A 303 -14.09 1.58 -9.78
CA VAL A 303 -14.39 2.85 -9.10
C VAL A 303 -14.03 4.03 -10.01
N ASP A 304 -15.03 4.83 -10.39
CA ASP A 304 -14.78 6.13 -11.00
C ASP A 304 -14.30 7.10 -9.91
N PHE A 305 -13.01 7.45 -9.93
CA PHE A 305 -12.44 8.54 -9.13
C PHE A 305 -12.81 9.88 -9.75
N ASP A 306 -14.10 10.18 -9.78
CA ASP A 306 -14.59 11.47 -10.25
C ASP A 306 -14.20 12.61 -9.29
N GLN A 307 -14.38 13.84 -9.76
CA GLN A 307 -14.05 15.02 -8.96
C GLN A 307 -14.83 15.03 -7.63
N ALA A 308 -16.06 14.50 -7.60
CA ALA A 308 -16.86 14.44 -6.38
C ALA A 308 -16.27 13.48 -5.34
N PHE A 309 -15.67 12.37 -5.77
CA PHE A 309 -14.93 11.47 -4.90
C PHE A 309 -13.67 12.14 -4.33
N VAL A 310 -12.90 12.84 -5.15
CA VAL A 310 -11.69 13.57 -4.72
C VAL A 310 -12.05 14.72 -3.78
N ASP A 311 -13.09 15.50 -4.10
CA ASP A 311 -13.58 16.61 -3.29
C ASP A 311 -14.16 16.11 -1.96
N GLY A 312 -14.86 14.97 -1.95
CA GLY A 312 -15.33 14.33 -0.73
C GLY A 312 -14.19 13.89 0.18
N MET A 313 -13.11 13.35 -0.41
CA MET A 313 -11.89 13.00 0.33
C MET A 313 -11.22 14.24 0.93
N GLY A 314 -11.13 15.31 0.15
CA GLY A 314 -10.63 16.60 0.62
C GLY A 314 -11.49 17.17 1.75
N ALA A 315 -12.81 17.19 1.57
CA ALA A 315 -13.77 17.69 2.55
C ALA A 315 -13.74 16.90 3.87
N GLN A 316 -13.57 15.58 3.82
CA GLN A 316 -13.38 14.74 5.02
C GLN A 316 -12.14 15.15 5.81
N LEU A 317 -11.03 15.41 5.12
CA LEU A 317 -9.77 15.85 5.72
C LEU A 317 -9.84 17.32 6.21
N THR A 318 -10.62 18.18 5.56
CA THR A 318 -10.78 19.60 5.93
C THR A 318 -11.81 19.83 7.04
N ALA A 319 -12.92 19.09 7.03
CA ALA A 319 -14.01 19.22 8.02
C ALA A 319 -13.57 18.78 9.42
N ASN A 320 -12.42 18.12 9.50
CA ASN A 320 -11.88 17.60 10.71
C ASN A 320 -10.40 17.99 10.81
N PRO A 321 -10.08 19.28 11.01
CA PRO A 321 -8.71 19.79 10.97
C PRO A 321 -7.86 19.37 12.19
N ASP A 322 -8.52 18.87 13.25
CA ASP A 322 -7.90 18.28 14.44
C ASP A 322 -7.81 16.73 14.35
N LEU A 323 -7.99 16.18 13.14
CA LEU A 323 -7.65 14.80 12.79
C LEU A 323 -6.25 14.67 12.20
#